data_AF-A0A368XZD3-F1
#
_entry.id   AF-A0A368XZD3-F1
#
_cell.length_a   1.000
_cell.length_b   1.000
_cell.length_c   1.000
_cell.angle_alpha   90.00
_cell.angle_beta   90.00
_cell.angle_gamma   90.00
#
_symmetry.space_group_name_H-M   'P 1'
#
loop_
_entity.id
_entity.type
_entity.pdbx_description
1 polymer ?
#
loop_
_entity_poly.entity_id
_entity_poly.type
_entity_poly.pdbx_seq_one_letter_code
_entity_poly.pdbx_strand_id
1 'polypeptide(L)'
;KEELVVAGQFHDKDDPEADIYRKIAPYEQDEDRNITASFTIEVPKLTIESENTKIQGGTVKGDVVVDADGFTLDETATIDGNLTFANADVEANATVAGEVTGEVTTE
;
A
#
# COMPACT_ATOMS: atom_id res chain seq x y z
N LYS A 1 -4.39 -11.24 16.34
CA LYS A 1 -4.12 -10.93 14.91
C LYS A 1 -2.62 -10.73 14.80
N GLU A 2 -2.03 -11.25 13.74
CA GLU A 2 -0.58 -11.14 13.49
C GLU A 2 -0.31 -9.89 12.66
N GLU A 3 0.88 -9.33 12.82
CA GLU A 3 1.37 -8.26 11.93
C GLU A 3 1.70 -8.85 10.57
N LEU A 4 1.54 -8.05 9.51
CA LEU A 4 1.90 -8.45 8.16
C LEU A 4 3.06 -7.60 7.65
N VAL A 5 3.94 -8.23 6.88
CA VAL A 5 5.07 -7.58 6.23
C VAL A 5 5.03 -7.93 4.74
N VAL A 6 5.16 -6.92 3.90
CA VAL A 6 5.33 -7.07 2.44
C VAL A 6 6.81 -6.91 2.14
N ALA A 7 7.53 -8.04 2.18
CA ALA A 7 8.96 -8.12 1.96
C ALA A 7 9.29 -8.87 0.66
N GLY A 8 10.44 -8.55 0.08
CA GLY A 8 10.98 -9.19 -1.12
C GLY A 8 10.91 -8.31 -2.37
N GLN A 9 11.44 -8.83 -3.47
CA GLN A 9 11.41 -8.19 -4.78
C GLN A 9 10.41 -8.92 -5.67
N PHE A 10 9.44 -8.17 -6.21
CA PHE A 10 8.42 -8.63 -7.13
C PHE A 10 8.51 -7.80 -8.39
N HIS A 11 8.33 -8.40 -9.56
CA HIS A 11 8.38 -7.67 -10.82
C HIS A 11 7.00 -7.58 -11.46
N ASP A 12 6.72 -6.50 -12.21
CA ASP A 12 5.43 -6.34 -12.87
C ASP A 12 5.13 -7.56 -13.77
N LYS A 13 3.94 -8.14 -13.58
CA LYS A 13 3.47 -9.36 -14.27
C LYS A 13 4.42 -10.56 -14.14
N ASP A 14 5.19 -10.61 -13.05
CA ASP A 14 6.20 -11.64 -12.79
C ASP A 14 7.29 -11.74 -13.88
N ASP A 15 7.51 -10.66 -14.64
CA ASP A 15 8.58 -10.58 -15.66
C ASP A 15 9.89 -10.11 -15.02
N PRO A 16 10.94 -10.95 -14.92
CA PRO A 16 12.20 -10.58 -14.26
C PRO A 16 12.94 -9.40 -14.90
N GLU A 17 12.61 -9.03 -16.14
CA GLU A 17 13.19 -7.87 -16.83
C GLU A 17 12.39 -6.58 -16.59
N ALA A 18 11.18 -6.68 -16.01
CA ALA A 18 10.34 -5.54 -15.71
C ALA A 18 10.72 -4.86 -14.38
N ASP A 19 10.14 -3.68 -14.13
CA ASP A 19 10.39 -2.92 -12.90
C ASP A 19 9.89 -3.67 -11.65
N ILE A 20 10.55 -3.41 -10.52
CA ILE A 20 10.08 -3.88 -9.22
C ILE A 20 8.73 -3.24 -8.92
N TYR A 21 7.71 -4.05 -8.66
CA TYR A 21 6.34 -3.60 -8.45
C TYR A 21 5.51 -4.64 -7.67
N ARG A 22 4.83 -4.18 -6.62
CA ARG A 22 3.87 -5.02 -5.88
C ARG A 22 2.55 -4.32 -5.64
N LYS A 23 1.46 -4.86 -6.21
CA LYS A 23 0.10 -4.34 -5.99
C LYS A 23 -0.67 -5.14 -4.91
N ILE A 24 -1.18 -4.42 -3.92
CA ILE A 24 -2.16 -4.90 -2.94
C ILE A 24 -3.52 -4.33 -3.33
N ALA A 25 -4.42 -5.19 -3.80
CA ALA A 25 -5.69 -4.81 -4.40
C ALA A 25 -6.86 -5.58 -3.76
N PRO A 26 -7.32 -5.20 -2.55
CA PRO A 26 -8.45 -5.84 -1.88
C PRO A 26 -9.77 -5.36 -2.48
N TYR A 27 -9.97 -5.58 -3.79
CA TYR A 27 -11.17 -5.20 -4.52
C TYR A 27 -11.46 -6.15 -5.69
N GLU A 28 -12.72 -6.20 -6.13
CA GLU A 28 -13.13 -6.77 -7.41
C GLU A 28 -13.33 -5.67 -8.43
N GLN A 29 -13.12 -5.98 -9.71
CA GLN A 29 -13.38 -5.07 -10.82
C GLN A 29 -14.07 -5.77 -11.99
N ASP A 30 -14.81 -5.00 -12.78
CA ASP A 30 -15.38 -5.44 -14.05
C ASP A 30 -14.36 -5.38 -15.20
N GLU A 31 -14.81 -5.73 -16.41
CA GLU A 31 -13.99 -5.73 -17.63
C GLU A 31 -13.52 -4.31 -18.03
N ASP A 32 -14.28 -3.28 -17.66
CA ASP A 32 -13.97 -1.87 -17.88
C ASP A 32 -13.07 -1.26 -16.79
N ARG A 33 -12.65 -2.09 -15.81
CA ARG A 33 -11.81 -1.74 -14.66
C ARG A 33 -12.47 -0.82 -13.64
N ASN A 34 -13.80 -0.81 -13.58
CA ASN A 34 -14.51 -0.18 -12.48
C ASN A 34 -14.46 -1.09 -11.26
N ILE A 35 -14.19 -0.52 -10.08
CA ILE A 35 -14.27 -1.27 -8.82
C ILE A 35 -15.74 -1.63 -8.55
N THR A 36 -16.04 -2.92 -8.42
CA THR A 36 -17.39 -3.44 -8.19
C THR A 36 -17.62 -3.90 -6.75
N ALA A 37 -16.55 -4.23 -6.04
CA ALA A 37 -16.57 -4.55 -4.61
C ALA A 37 -15.24 -4.19 -3.96
N SER A 38 -15.28 -3.83 -2.68
CA SER A 38 -14.11 -3.47 -1.87
C SER A 38 -14.10 -4.28 -0.59
N PHE A 39 -12.91 -4.70 -0.16
CA PHE A 39 -12.70 -5.53 1.03
C PHE A 39 -11.77 -4.86 2.03
N THR A 40 -11.81 -5.34 3.26
CA THR A 40 -10.98 -4.84 4.36
C THR A 40 -9.92 -5.87 4.76
N ILE A 41 -8.66 -5.44 4.76
CA ILE A 41 -7.56 -6.18 5.37
C ILE A 41 -7.46 -5.70 6.82
N GLU A 42 -7.89 -6.54 7.78
CA GLU A 42 -7.81 -6.18 9.21
C GLU A 42 -6.56 -6.76 9.87
N VAL A 43 -5.62 -5.88 10.20
CA VAL A 43 -4.34 -6.22 10.84
C VAL A 43 -4.01 -5.22 11.95
N PRO A 44 -3.19 -5.55 12.95
CA PRO A 44 -2.70 -4.53 13.87
C PRO A 44 -1.79 -3.53 13.14
N LYS A 45 -0.90 -4.06 12.30
CA LYS A 45 0.10 -3.30 11.54
C LYS A 45 0.42 -3.99 10.22
N LEU A 46 0.64 -3.21 9.16
CA LEU A 46 1.16 -3.62 7.86
C LEU A 46 2.48 -2.86 7.59
N THR A 47 3.59 -3.59 7.50
CA THR A 47 4.89 -3.01 7.15
C THR A 47 5.19 -3.24 5.67
N ILE A 48 5.62 -2.18 4.97
CA ILE A 48 5.95 -2.19 3.55
C ILE A 48 7.46 -2.06 3.38
N GLU A 49 8.12 -3.19 3.03
CA GLU A 49 9.57 -3.25 2.78
C GLU A 49 9.90 -3.47 1.29
N SER A 50 8.90 -3.74 0.45
CA SER A 50 9.07 -3.86 -1.00
C SER A 50 8.91 -2.50 -1.68
N GLU A 51 9.90 -2.12 -2.49
CA GLU A 51 9.86 -0.92 -3.33
C GLU A 51 8.64 -0.92 -4.26
N ASN A 52 8.16 0.28 -4.58
CA ASN A 52 7.05 0.54 -5.50
C ASN A 52 5.76 -0.22 -5.14
N THR A 53 5.56 -0.52 -3.86
CA THR A 53 4.32 -1.15 -3.40
C THR A 53 3.16 -0.18 -3.57
N LYS A 54 2.11 -0.64 -4.26
CA LYS A 54 0.86 0.11 -4.47
C LYS A 54 -0.29 -0.54 -3.73
N ILE A 55 -0.96 0.21 -2.86
CA ILE A 55 -2.28 -0.14 -2.33
C ILE A 55 -3.33 0.53 -3.21
N GLN A 56 -4.25 -0.26 -3.78
CA GLN A 56 -5.32 0.23 -4.64
C GLN A 56 -6.64 -0.41 -4.24
N GLY A 57 -7.70 0.40 -4.11
CA GLY A 57 -9.02 -0.05 -3.65
C GLY A 57 -9.04 -0.54 -2.19
N GLY A 58 -10.26 -0.72 -1.67
CA GLY A 58 -10.52 -1.29 -0.36
C GLY A 58 -9.91 -0.53 0.82
N THR A 59 -9.82 -1.21 1.97
CA THR A 59 -9.38 -0.62 3.23
C THR A 59 -8.35 -1.48 3.93
N VAL A 60 -7.24 -0.88 4.37
CA VAL A 60 -6.37 -1.46 5.39
C VAL A 60 -6.83 -0.92 6.73
N LYS A 61 -7.33 -1.79 7.61
CA LYS A 61 -7.70 -1.43 8.97
C LYS A 61 -6.62 -1.87 9.92
N GLY A 62 -5.79 -0.92 10.32
CA GLY A 62 -4.52 -1.12 11.01
C GLY A 62 -3.52 -0.05 10.62
N ASP A 63 -2.46 0.11 11.42
CA ASP A 63 -1.40 1.07 11.12
C ASP A 63 -0.54 0.56 9.94
N VAL A 64 -0.05 1.48 9.13
CA VAL A 64 0.84 1.20 7.99
C VAL A 64 2.17 1.88 8.21
N VAL A 65 3.25 1.10 8.11
CA VAL A 65 4.63 1.60 8.16
C VAL A 65 5.28 1.36 6.80
N VAL A 66 5.91 2.40 6.25
CA VAL A 66 6.55 2.35 4.93
C VAL A 66 8.05 2.55 5.09
N ASP A 67 8.80 1.49 4.80
CA ASP A 67 10.27 1.43 4.92
C ASP A 67 10.98 1.50 3.56
N ALA A 68 10.23 1.38 2.45
CA ALA A 68 10.77 1.32 1.09
C ALA A 68 10.22 2.43 0.18
N ASP A 69 11.05 2.83 -0.79
CA ASP A 69 10.76 3.92 -1.73
C ASP A 69 9.61 3.58 -2.70
N GLY A 70 8.98 4.64 -3.24
CA GLY A 70 7.99 4.53 -4.31
C GLY A 70 6.61 4.03 -3.86
N PHE A 71 6.33 4.02 -2.56
CA PHE A 71 5.02 3.63 -2.03
C PHE A 71 3.90 4.47 -2.62
N THR A 72 2.80 3.83 -3.00
CA THR A 72 1.60 4.50 -3.51
C THR A 72 0.35 4.07 -2.76
N LEU A 73 -0.34 5.03 -2.14
CA LEU A 73 -1.73 4.89 -1.72
C LEU A 73 -2.62 5.53 -2.80
N ASP A 74 -3.25 4.69 -3.61
CA ASP A 74 -4.15 5.11 -4.69
C ASP A 74 -5.38 5.86 -4.16
N GLU A 75 -5.96 6.75 -4.95
CA GLU A 75 -7.15 7.54 -4.59
C GLU A 75 -8.37 6.68 -4.17
N THR A 76 -8.41 5.42 -4.62
CA THR A 76 -9.49 4.48 -4.30
C THR A 76 -9.28 3.70 -3.00
N ALA A 77 -8.14 3.87 -2.32
CA ALA A 77 -7.78 3.11 -1.13
C ALA A 77 -7.89 3.96 0.15
N THR A 78 -8.19 3.28 1.26
CA THR A 78 -8.24 3.88 2.59
C THR A 78 -7.31 3.15 3.56
N ILE A 79 -6.56 3.89 4.37
CA ILE A 79 -5.92 3.40 5.60
C ILE A 79 -6.78 3.87 6.77
N ASP A 80 -7.46 2.93 7.41
CA ASP A 80 -8.16 3.12 8.69
C ASP A 80 -7.17 2.87 9.85
N GLY A 81 -6.29 3.84 10.07
CA GLY A 81 -5.11 3.77 10.93
C GLY A 81 -4.11 4.88 10.63
N ASN A 82 -2.95 4.82 11.27
CA ASN A 82 -1.85 5.76 11.01
C ASN A 82 -1.02 5.32 9.79
N LEU A 83 -0.39 6.27 9.10
CA LEU A 83 0.61 6.04 8.07
C LEU A 83 1.93 6.66 8.53
N THR A 84 2.97 5.85 8.69
CA THR A 84 4.30 6.31 9.11
C THR A 84 5.34 5.98 8.06
N PHE A 85 6.10 6.99 7.62
CA PHE A 85 7.26 6.83 6.75
C PHE A 85 8.53 6.73 7.59
N ALA A 86 9.42 5.80 7.22
CA ALA A 86 10.67 5.56 7.95
C ALA A 86 11.65 6.75 7.96
N ASN A 87 11.55 7.65 6.97
CA ASN A 87 12.31 8.89 6.89
C ASN A 87 11.76 9.81 5.79
N ALA A 88 12.29 11.03 5.72
CA ALA A 88 11.87 12.06 4.76
C ALA A 88 12.13 11.71 3.28
N ASP A 89 13.14 10.89 2.97
CA ASP A 89 13.40 10.46 1.59
C ASP A 89 12.31 9.48 1.13
N VAL A 90 11.92 8.53 1.98
CA VAL A 90 10.82 7.60 1.70
C VAL A 90 9.50 8.35 1.54
N GLU A 91 9.20 9.32 2.42
CA GLU A 91 8.01 10.17 2.29
C GLU A 91 8.02 10.98 0.98
N ALA A 92 9.15 11.59 0.63
CA ALA A 92 9.27 12.42 -0.57
C ALA A 92 9.10 11.63 -1.87
N ASN A 93 9.42 10.33 -1.86
CA ASN A 93 9.23 9.43 -3.00
C ASN A 93 7.85 8.75 -3.01
N ALA A 94 7.05 8.91 -1.96
CA ALA A 94 5.72 8.32 -1.89
C ALA A 94 4.64 9.16 -2.59
N THR A 95 3.58 8.49 -3.04
CA THR A 95 2.36 9.14 -3.55
C THR A 95 1.18 8.74 -2.68
N VAL A 96 0.62 9.70 -1.93
CA VAL A 96 -0.55 9.48 -1.06
C VAL A 96 -1.74 10.24 -1.64
N ALA A 97 -2.52 9.57 -2.49
CA ALA A 97 -3.74 10.12 -3.09
C ALA A 97 -5.02 9.62 -2.40
N GLY A 98 -4.96 8.47 -1.74
CA GLY A 98 -6.06 7.90 -0.96
C GLY A 98 -6.27 8.54 0.40
N GLU A 99 -7.19 7.97 1.17
CA GLU A 99 -7.56 8.47 2.49
C GLU A 99 -6.75 7.81 3.60
N VAL A 100 -6.28 8.60 4.57
CA VAL A 100 -5.71 8.13 5.84
C VAL A 100 -6.55 8.73 6.96
N THR A 101 -7.19 7.90 7.79
CA THR A 101 -8.08 8.37 8.86
C THR A 101 -7.33 8.76 10.13
N GLY A 102 -6.13 8.22 10.32
CA GLY A 102 -5.22 8.55 11.42
C GLY A 102 -4.23 9.66 11.07
N GLU A 103 -3.10 9.64 11.76
CA GLU A 103 -2.01 10.59 11.52
C GLU A 103 -1.09 10.10 10.40
N VAL A 104 -0.58 11.04 9.60
CA VAL A 104 0.53 10.81 8.68
C VAL A 104 1.78 11.39 9.34
N THR A 105 2.77 10.55 9.60
CA THR A 105 4.01 10.91 10.30
C THR A 105 5.25 10.41 9.57
N THR A 106 6.37 11.02 9.90
CA THR A 106 7.69 10.67 9.40
C THR A 106 8.66 10.62 10.57
N GLU A 107 9.47 9.58 10.65
CA GLU A 107 10.46 9.39 11.72
C GLU A 107 11.71 10.28 11.58
#